data_AF-A0A6I1FXA1-F1
#
_entry.id   AF-A0A6I1FXA1-F1
#
_cell.length_a   1.000
_cell.length_b   1.000
_cell.length_c   1.000
_cell.angle_alpha   90.00
_cell.angle_beta   90.00
_cell.angle_gamma   90.00
#
_symmetry.space_group_name_H-M   'P 1'
#
loop_
_entity.id
_entity.type
_entity.pdbx_description
1 polymer ?
#
loop_
_entity_poly.entity_id
_entity_poly.type
_entity_poly.pdbx_seq_one_letter_code
_entity_poly.pdbx_strand_id
1 'polypeptide(L)'
;MTWHPREEAAIRAGVEPDYVDHLVDLGIIVPALPGRFSVGDVRRMLMVRSLEDAAIPLEHLAEAFRDGSLSLDFLDTPAYERFATYAGETFREVSRRTGIPLELLTAVREAIGSPEPSPDDLLREDEMAVIPLLELHVSGDFSVSAGEQLLRVYGESVRRIAEAEGAWWNSQVVKPALTAGKNVGDWADAELAARSTPLAEQAVLGLYHAQQARAWTANFIEAFETLMAEAGIHSMLERPPAICFLDITGYSRLTQEYGDEAAADLAATMARLVQRGAVRHGGKPIKWLGDGVMLHFRDPGPAVRAALEMVSDLGRVSQFA
;
A
#
# COMPACT_ATOMS: atom_id res chain seq x y z
N MET A 1 18.39 0.84 -23.47
CA MET A 1 19.02 0.61 -22.15
C MET A 1 19.71 1.91 -21.77
N THR A 2 19.27 2.53 -20.67
CA THR A 2 19.83 3.81 -20.20
C THR A 2 21.08 3.52 -19.38
N TRP A 3 22.16 4.28 -19.63
CA TRP A 3 23.44 4.14 -18.95
C TRP A 3 23.79 5.46 -18.27
N HIS A 4 24.26 5.38 -17.03
CA HIS A 4 24.64 6.50 -16.20
C HIS A 4 26.17 6.53 -16.02
N PRO A 5 26.84 7.69 -16.17
CA PRO A 5 28.21 7.86 -15.69
C PRO A 5 28.28 7.67 -14.17
N ARG A 6 29.49 7.44 -13.65
CA ARG A 6 29.77 7.18 -12.22
C ARG A 6 29.08 8.17 -11.29
N GLU A 7 29.23 9.46 -11.54
CA GLU A 7 28.71 10.53 -10.69
C GLU A 7 27.17 10.52 -10.66
N GLU A 8 26.53 10.29 -11.80
CA GLU A 8 25.08 10.23 -11.89
C GLU A 8 24.53 8.95 -11.26
N ALA A 9 25.24 7.81 -11.42
CA ALA A 9 24.88 6.56 -10.76
C ALA A 9 24.95 6.68 -9.24
N ALA A 10 26.00 7.34 -8.72
CA ALA A 10 26.17 7.61 -7.30
C ALA A 10 25.02 8.45 -6.72
N ILE A 11 24.68 9.56 -7.41
CA ILE A 11 23.53 10.41 -7.05
C ILE A 11 22.24 9.59 -7.02
N ARG A 12 21.96 8.83 -8.07
CA ARG A 12 20.73 8.01 -8.18
C ARG A 12 20.66 6.89 -7.16
N ALA A 13 21.81 6.35 -6.74
CA ALA A 13 21.90 5.37 -5.65
C ALA A 13 21.92 6.01 -4.26
N GLY A 14 22.04 7.34 -4.14
CA GLY A 14 22.13 8.04 -2.85
C GLY A 14 23.41 7.72 -2.09
N VAL A 15 24.52 7.52 -2.80
CA VAL A 15 25.83 7.17 -2.24
C VAL A 15 26.90 8.09 -2.79
N GLU A 16 28.04 8.15 -2.11
CA GLU A 16 29.21 8.87 -2.60
C GLU A 16 29.84 8.15 -3.80
N PRO A 17 30.42 8.86 -4.78
CA PRO A 17 31.07 8.24 -5.93
C PRO A 17 32.17 7.22 -5.56
N ASP A 18 32.89 7.45 -4.46
CA ASP A 18 33.93 6.54 -3.98
C ASP A 18 33.35 5.22 -3.46
N TYR A 19 32.10 5.23 -2.97
CA TYR A 19 31.39 4.01 -2.59
C TYR A 19 31.04 3.16 -3.82
N VAL A 20 30.69 3.81 -4.95
CA VAL A 20 30.46 3.10 -6.22
C VAL A 20 31.73 2.38 -6.66
N ASP A 21 32.89 3.04 -6.59
CA ASP A 21 34.17 2.43 -6.95
C ASP A 21 34.50 1.26 -6.02
N HIS A 22 34.26 1.41 -4.72
CA HIS A 22 34.46 0.35 -3.74
C HIS A 22 33.64 -0.91 -4.05
N LEU A 23 32.38 -0.74 -4.45
CA LEU A 23 31.52 -1.87 -4.85
C LEU A 23 32.01 -2.55 -6.14
N VAL A 24 32.60 -1.80 -7.07
CA VAL A 24 33.21 -2.35 -8.29
C VAL A 24 34.50 -3.11 -7.95
N ASP A 25 35.35 -2.56 -7.08
CA ASP A 25 36.61 -3.19 -6.64
C ASP A 25 36.36 -4.52 -5.91
N LEU A 26 35.29 -4.59 -5.11
CA LEU A 26 34.86 -5.82 -4.45
C LEU A 26 34.22 -6.85 -5.41
N GLY A 27 33.93 -6.46 -6.65
CA GLY A 27 33.24 -7.30 -7.63
C GLY A 27 31.76 -7.52 -7.32
N ILE A 28 31.17 -6.69 -6.44
CA ILE A 28 29.74 -6.72 -6.12
C ILE A 28 28.92 -6.13 -7.27
N ILE A 29 29.43 -5.06 -7.88
CA ILE A 29 28.87 -4.45 -9.09
C ILE A 29 29.85 -4.68 -10.24
N VAL A 30 29.36 -5.31 -11.32
CA VAL A 30 30.17 -5.59 -12.51
C VAL A 30 29.53 -4.88 -13.70
N PRO A 31 29.90 -3.61 -13.97
CA PRO A 31 29.31 -2.84 -15.05
C PRO A 31 29.71 -3.42 -16.41
N ALA A 32 28.76 -3.48 -17.35
CA ALA A 32 29.03 -4.01 -18.70
C ALA A 32 30.03 -3.15 -19.50
N LEU A 33 30.17 -1.87 -19.15
CA LEU A 33 31.08 -0.91 -19.75
C LEU A 33 31.84 -0.18 -18.64
N PRO A 34 33.17 -0.03 -18.72
CA PRO A 34 33.93 0.69 -17.70
C PRO A 34 33.39 2.12 -17.46
N GLY A 35 33.08 2.45 -16.20
CA GLY A 35 32.56 3.76 -15.81
C GLY A 35 31.16 4.09 -16.35
N ARG A 36 30.37 3.07 -16.73
CA ARG A 36 28.97 3.20 -17.16
C ARG A 36 28.12 2.16 -16.47
N PHE A 37 27.10 2.64 -15.75
CA PHE A 37 26.24 1.83 -14.92
C PHE A 37 24.83 1.80 -15.50
N SER A 38 24.25 0.61 -15.58
CA SER A 38 22.85 0.43 -15.96
C SER A 38 21.91 0.85 -14.83
N VAL A 39 20.62 0.97 -15.12
CA VAL A 39 19.60 1.19 -14.08
C VAL A 39 19.59 0.02 -13.07
N GLY A 40 19.84 -1.21 -13.53
CA GLY A 40 19.94 -2.37 -12.66
C GLY A 40 21.16 -2.33 -11.74
N ASP A 41 22.29 -1.77 -12.20
CA ASP A 41 23.46 -1.55 -11.35
C ASP A 41 23.14 -0.57 -10.21
N VAL A 42 22.43 0.52 -10.51
CA VAL A 42 21.99 1.50 -9.49
C VAL A 42 21.07 0.84 -8.46
N ARG A 43 20.16 -0.04 -8.88
CA ARG A 43 19.30 -0.81 -7.94
C ARG A 43 20.09 -1.78 -7.08
N ARG A 44 21.10 -2.45 -7.65
CA ARG A 44 22.01 -3.31 -6.88
C ARG A 44 22.76 -2.49 -5.84
N MET A 45 23.23 -1.28 -6.17
CA MET A 45 23.88 -0.39 -5.19
C MET A 45 22.95 -0.05 -4.02
N LEU A 46 21.68 0.28 -4.30
CA LEU A 46 20.66 0.54 -3.27
C LEU A 46 20.40 -0.69 -2.38
N MET A 47 20.29 -1.88 -2.99
CA MET A 47 20.09 -3.12 -2.26
C MET A 47 21.29 -3.45 -1.38
N VAL A 48 22.51 -3.36 -1.91
CA VAL A 48 23.76 -3.61 -1.16
C VAL A 48 23.87 -2.65 0.01
N ARG A 49 23.54 -1.37 -0.18
CA ARG A 49 23.50 -0.41 0.92
C ARG A 49 22.49 -0.81 2.01
N SER A 50 21.31 -1.28 1.61
CA SER A 50 20.29 -1.76 2.55
C SER A 50 20.76 -3.00 3.34
N LEU A 51 21.53 -3.89 2.70
CA LEU A 51 22.14 -5.06 3.35
C LEU A 51 23.25 -4.65 4.33
N GLU A 52 24.07 -3.66 3.95
CA GLU A 52 25.08 -3.07 4.82
C GLU A 52 24.46 -2.38 6.05
N ASP A 53 23.40 -1.59 5.86
CA ASP A 53 22.64 -0.96 6.95
C ASP A 53 21.97 -2.01 7.87
N ALA A 54 21.69 -3.22 7.35
CA ALA A 54 21.27 -4.40 8.11
C ALA A 54 22.44 -5.17 8.77
N ALA A 55 23.63 -4.55 8.83
CA ALA A 55 24.86 -5.08 9.42
C ALA A 55 25.43 -6.33 8.73
N ILE A 56 25.17 -6.51 7.43
CA ILE A 56 25.80 -7.56 6.63
C ILE A 56 27.08 -6.98 6.00
N PRO A 57 28.29 -7.47 6.35
CA PRO A 57 29.55 -6.92 5.84
C PRO A 57 29.69 -7.07 4.32
N LEU A 58 30.21 -6.03 3.66
CA LEU A 58 30.41 -6.02 2.21
C LEU A 58 31.37 -7.11 1.75
N GLU A 59 32.37 -7.47 2.55
CA GLU A 59 33.33 -8.52 2.22
C GLU A 59 32.66 -9.90 2.13
N HIS A 60 31.74 -10.19 3.05
CA HIS A 60 30.96 -11.44 3.01
C HIS A 60 29.99 -11.45 1.83
N LEU A 61 29.37 -10.31 1.50
CA LEU A 61 28.55 -10.18 0.29
C LEU A 61 29.39 -10.44 -0.96
N ALA A 62 30.58 -9.84 -1.03
CA ALA A 62 31.50 -10.02 -2.16
C ALA A 62 31.94 -11.48 -2.32
N GLU A 63 32.18 -12.20 -1.23
CA GLU A 63 32.47 -13.64 -1.26
C GLU A 63 31.29 -14.44 -1.80
N ALA A 64 30.07 -14.17 -1.30
CA ALA A 64 28.85 -14.85 -1.73
C ALA A 64 28.48 -14.58 -3.20
N PHE A 65 28.77 -13.38 -3.71
CA PHE A 65 28.63 -13.09 -5.14
C PHE A 65 29.69 -13.81 -5.98
N ARG A 66 30.94 -13.88 -5.51
CA ARG A 66 32.04 -14.55 -6.22
C ARG A 66 31.86 -16.05 -6.34
N ASP A 67 31.33 -16.71 -5.31
CA ASP A 67 31.09 -18.16 -5.32
C ASP A 67 29.72 -18.57 -5.90
N GLY A 68 28.87 -17.59 -6.22
CA GLY A 68 27.56 -17.79 -6.85
C GLY A 68 26.45 -18.22 -5.88
N SER A 69 26.69 -18.18 -4.56
CA SER A 69 25.66 -18.46 -3.55
C SER A 69 24.62 -17.33 -3.45
N LEU A 70 24.99 -16.10 -3.84
CA LEU A 70 24.10 -14.95 -3.95
C LEU A 70 24.14 -14.36 -5.37
N SER A 71 22.98 -13.98 -5.90
CA SER A 71 22.85 -13.17 -7.12
C SER A 71 21.75 -12.12 -6.93
N LEU A 72 21.98 -10.93 -7.49
CA LEU A 72 21.02 -9.83 -7.55
C LEU A 72 20.53 -9.55 -8.98
N ASP A 73 20.70 -10.50 -9.91
CA ASP A 73 20.37 -10.28 -11.33
C ASP A 73 18.88 -10.08 -11.58
N PHE A 74 18.03 -10.54 -10.66
CA PHE A 74 16.62 -10.24 -10.70
C PHE A 74 16.32 -8.73 -10.72
N LEU A 75 17.20 -7.88 -10.17
CA LEU A 75 17.02 -6.41 -10.13
C LEU A 75 17.06 -5.75 -11.52
N ASP A 76 17.54 -6.44 -12.55
CA ASP A 76 17.44 -5.98 -13.95
C ASP A 76 16.01 -6.10 -14.51
N THR A 77 15.15 -6.89 -13.87
CA THR A 77 13.78 -7.13 -14.34
C THR A 77 12.89 -5.92 -14.04
N PRO A 78 12.02 -5.46 -14.98
CA PRO A 78 11.11 -4.33 -14.76
C PRO A 78 10.23 -4.45 -13.51
N ALA A 79 9.89 -5.68 -13.09
CA ALA A 79 9.13 -5.93 -11.86
C ALA A 79 9.76 -5.30 -10.60
N TYR A 80 11.07 -5.06 -10.61
CA TYR A 80 11.85 -4.47 -9.53
C TYR A 80 12.12 -2.96 -9.71
N GLU A 81 11.45 -2.29 -10.65
CA GLU A 81 11.37 -0.82 -10.73
C GLU A 81 10.88 -0.17 -9.43
N ARG A 82 10.19 -0.94 -8.58
CA ARG A 82 9.71 -0.55 -7.25
C ARG A 82 10.83 -0.10 -6.30
N PHE A 83 12.08 -0.52 -6.52
CA PHE A 83 13.23 0.04 -5.82
C PHE A 83 13.59 1.38 -6.47
N ALA A 84 12.80 2.40 -6.13
CA ALA A 84 12.97 3.72 -6.72
C ALA A 84 14.35 4.29 -6.38
N THR A 85 15.01 4.80 -7.41
CA THR A 85 16.25 5.55 -7.30
C THR A 85 15.96 6.99 -6.89
N TYR A 86 16.98 7.71 -6.45
CA TYR A 86 16.87 9.15 -6.32
C TYR A 86 16.72 9.81 -7.70
N ALA A 87 15.89 10.84 -7.72
CA ALA A 87 15.79 11.80 -8.81
C ALA A 87 16.96 12.80 -8.72
N GLY A 88 17.06 13.69 -9.73
CA GLY A 88 18.10 14.72 -9.79
C GLY A 88 17.74 16.05 -9.12
N GLU A 89 16.60 16.15 -8.42
CA GLU A 89 16.11 17.39 -7.82
C GLU A 89 15.87 17.21 -6.31
N THR A 90 16.20 18.24 -5.55
CA THR A 90 15.91 18.35 -4.11
C THR A 90 14.49 18.79 -3.82
N PHE A 91 14.01 18.56 -2.59
CA PHE A 91 12.71 19.06 -2.13
C PHE A 91 12.58 20.58 -2.35
N ARG A 92 13.65 21.33 -2.08
CA ARG A 92 13.73 22.78 -2.28
C ARG A 92 13.64 23.18 -3.76
N GLU A 93 14.31 22.45 -4.64
CA GLU A 93 14.26 22.74 -6.08
C GLU A 93 12.86 22.46 -6.66
N VAL A 94 12.27 21.31 -6.31
CA VAL A 94 10.90 20.98 -6.73
C VAL A 94 9.89 22.00 -6.19
N SER A 95 9.98 22.39 -4.92
CA SER A 95 9.12 23.42 -4.34
C SER A 95 9.21 24.75 -5.10
N ARG A 96 10.43 25.22 -5.41
CA ARG A 96 10.63 26.46 -6.19
C ARG A 96 10.08 26.36 -7.60
N ARG A 97 10.23 25.21 -8.25
CA ARG A 97 9.81 24.99 -9.64
C ARG A 97 8.28 24.89 -9.76
N THR A 98 7.63 24.22 -8.83
CA THR A 98 6.20 23.85 -8.90
C THR A 98 5.30 24.78 -8.09
N GLY A 99 5.86 25.51 -7.12
CA GLY A 99 5.09 26.29 -6.15
C GLY A 99 4.47 25.44 -5.04
N ILE A 100 4.70 24.12 -5.00
CA ILE A 100 4.23 23.26 -3.92
C ILE A 100 4.98 23.62 -2.63
N PRO A 101 4.27 23.87 -1.51
CA PRO A 101 4.91 24.10 -0.21
C PRO A 101 5.80 22.92 0.20
N LEU A 102 6.94 23.22 0.85
CA LEU A 102 7.87 22.17 1.30
C LEU A 102 7.18 21.19 2.24
N GLU A 103 6.26 21.68 3.08
CA GLU A 103 5.48 20.89 4.03
C GLU A 103 4.63 19.81 3.34
N LEU A 104 4.06 20.12 2.17
CA LEU A 104 3.28 19.16 1.39
C LEU A 104 4.18 18.15 0.68
N LEU A 105 5.39 18.56 0.25
CA LEU A 105 6.36 17.66 -0.34
C LEU A 105 6.93 16.70 0.71
N THR A 106 7.29 17.18 1.90
CA THR A 106 7.81 16.32 2.98
C THR A 106 6.76 15.29 3.43
N ALA A 107 5.47 15.68 3.43
CA ALA A 107 4.38 14.75 3.71
C ALA A 107 4.31 13.56 2.71
N VAL A 108 4.82 13.70 1.49
CA VAL A 108 4.92 12.58 0.53
C VAL A 108 5.94 11.54 1.03
N ARG A 109 7.12 11.97 1.47
CA ARG A 109 8.17 11.09 2.03
C ARG A 109 7.68 10.34 3.26
N GLU A 110 6.95 11.04 4.14
CA GLU A 110 6.34 10.42 5.30
C GLU A 110 5.26 9.41 4.91
N ALA A 111 4.42 9.73 3.92
CA ALA A 111 3.35 8.86 3.46
C ALA A 111 3.87 7.54 2.85
N ILE A 112 5.07 7.53 2.27
CA ILE A 112 5.73 6.30 1.80
C ILE A 112 6.50 5.57 2.91
N GLY A 113 6.43 6.04 4.16
CA GLY A 113 7.00 5.38 5.34
C GLY A 113 8.49 5.66 5.59
N SER A 114 9.04 6.69 4.95
CA SER A 114 10.43 7.13 5.16
C SER A 114 10.53 8.22 6.24
N PRO A 115 11.72 8.42 6.83
CA PRO A 115 11.94 9.51 7.78
C PRO A 115 11.71 10.88 7.14
N GLU A 116 11.38 11.87 7.96
CA GLU A 116 11.21 13.26 7.54
C GLU A 116 12.48 13.75 6.81
N PRO A 117 12.36 14.26 5.56
CA PRO A 117 13.50 14.69 4.78
C PRO A 117 13.90 16.13 5.11
N SER A 118 15.19 16.44 4.93
CA SER A 118 15.67 17.81 4.83
C SER A 118 15.23 18.41 3.47
N PRO A 119 14.96 19.74 3.39
CA PRO A 119 14.67 20.38 2.12
C PRO A 119 15.76 20.22 1.04
N ASP A 120 16.99 19.95 1.45
CA ASP A 120 18.14 19.76 0.55
C ASP A 120 18.39 18.27 0.22
N ASP A 121 17.57 17.36 0.74
CA ASP A 121 17.58 15.96 0.33
C ASP A 121 16.98 15.82 -1.08
N LEU A 122 17.43 14.79 -1.82
CA LEU A 122 16.88 14.45 -3.13
C LEU A 122 15.53 13.76 -3.00
N LEU A 123 14.58 14.12 -3.88
CA LEU A 123 13.39 13.30 -4.07
C LEU A 123 13.76 11.97 -4.72
N ARG A 124 12.91 10.97 -4.52
CA ARG A 124 12.95 9.69 -5.21
C ARG A 124 12.01 9.69 -6.40
N GLU A 125 12.26 8.82 -7.38
CA GLU A 125 11.43 8.72 -8.58
C GLU A 125 9.96 8.34 -8.27
N ASP A 126 9.72 7.56 -7.20
CA ASP A 126 8.37 7.21 -6.73
C ASP A 126 7.63 8.43 -6.13
N GLU A 127 8.34 9.31 -5.44
CA GLU A 127 7.80 10.58 -4.94
C GLU A 127 7.55 11.58 -6.05
N MET A 128 8.44 11.62 -7.04
CA MET A 128 8.29 12.45 -8.24
C MET A 128 7.00 12.10 -9.00
N ALA A 129 6.57 10.83 -8.96
CA ALA A 129 5.31 10.40 -9.56
C ALA A 129 4.06 11.02 -8.90
N VAL A 130 4.16 11.51 -7.65
CA VAL A 130 3.05 12.14 -6.92
C VAL A 130 2.93 13.63 -7.26
N ILE A 131 4.03 14.27 -7.68
CA ILE A 131 4.12 15.72 -7.91
C ILE A 131 3.05 16.27 -8.86
N PRO A 132 2.74 15.65 -10.03
CA PRO A 132 1.73 16.19 -10.94
C PRO A 132 0.34 16.31 -10.29
N LEU A 133 0.00 15.41 -9.37
CA LEU A 133 -1.25 15.48 -8.63
C LEU A 133 -1.25 16.65 -7.64
N LEU A 134 -0.12 16.91 -6.99
CA LEU A 134 0.01 18.02 -6.05
C LEU A 134 0.01 19.38 -6.77
N GLU A 135 0.63 19.48 -7.95
CA GLU A 135 0.55 20.66 -8.81
C GLU A 135 -0.90 21.00 -9.18
N LEU A 136 -1.72 19.98 -9.48
CA LEU A 136 -3.16 20.16 -9.72
C LEU A 136 -3.90 20.66 -8.47
N HIS A 137 -3.55 20.15 -7.28
CA HIS A 137 -4.17 20.62 -6.04
C HIS A 137 -3.80 22.07 -5.72
N VAL A 138 -2.53 22.44 -5.88
CA VAL A 138 -2.02 23.79 -5.58
C VAL A 138 -2.51 24.83 -6.60
N SER A 139 -2.69 24.42 -7.86
CA SER A 139 -3.22 25.32 -8.90
C SER A 139 -4.74 25.50 -8.85
N GLY A 140 -5.46 24.62 -8.17
CA GLY A 140 -6.91 24.75 -7.93
C GLY A 140 -7.22 25.42 -6.59
N ASP A 141 -8.52 25.60 -6.31
CA ASP A 141 -9.02 26.14 -5.03
C ASP A 141 -9.05 25.06 -3.92
N PHE A 142 -8.18 24.06 -3.97
CA PHE A 142 -8.17 22.96 -3.00
C PHE A 142 -7.46 23.37 -1.72
N SER A 143 -7.99 22.88 -0.59
CA SER A 143 -7.36 23.10 0.72
C SER A 143 -6.09 22.27 0.85
N VAL A 144 -4.96 22.94 1.13
CA VAL A 144 -3.65 22.27 1.40
C VAL A 144 -3.78 21.24 2.52
N SER A 145 -4.45 21.60 3.63
CA SER A 145 -4.62 20.68 4.76
C SER A 145 -5.52 19.49 4.44
N ALA A 146 -6.50 19.64 3.55
CA ALA A 146 -7.28 18.50 3.05
C ALA A 146 -6.42 17.58 2.16
N GLY A 147 -5.52 18.15 1.35
CA GLY A 147 -4.55 17.40 0.56
C GLY A 147 -3.60 16.57 1.43
N GLU A 148 -3.03 17.17 2.48
CA GLU A 148 -2.17 16.48 3.45
C GLU A 148 -2.90 15.32 4.16
N GLN A 149 -4.13 15.58 4.62
CA GLN A 149 -4.96 14.55 5.25
C GLN A 149 -5.22 13.37 4.30
N LEU A 150 -5.52 13.67 3.04
CA LEU A 150 -5.76 12.66 2.02
C LEU A 150 -4.47 11.85 1.72
N LEU A 151 -3.32 12.52 1.55
CA LEU A 151 -2.02 11.85 1.36
C LEU A 151 -1.71 10.89 2.51
N ARG A 152 -1.94 11.30 3.75
CA ARG A 152 -1.73 10.43 4.92
C ARG A 152 -2.62 9.18 4.87
N VAL A 153 -3.88 9.33 4.45
CA VAL A 153 -4.79 8.19 4.29
C VAL A 153 -4.34 7.27 3.15
N TYR A 154 -3.85 7.82 2.03
CA TYR A 154 -3.24 7.02 0.97
C TYR A 154 -2.04 6.25 1.49
N GLY A 155 -1.08 6.92 2.14
CA GLY A 155 0.13 6.29 2.68
C GLY A 155 -0.19 5.13 3.62
N GLU A 156 -1.05 5.35 4.61
CA GLU A 156 -1.46 4.30 5.55
C GLU A 156 -2.18 3.13 4.86
N SER A 157 -3.07 3.42 3.91
CA SER A 157 -3.85 2.38 3.21
C SER A 157 -2.98 1.56 2.28
N VAL A 158 -2.09 2.20 1.53
CA VAL A 158 -1.15 1.54 0.60
C VAL A 158 -0.11 0.75 1.39
N ARG A 159 0.40 1.28 2.51
CA ARG A 159 1.29 0.54 3.42
C ARG A 159 0.67 -0.77 3.89
N ARG A 160 -0.60 -0.74 4.35
CA ARG A 160 -1.33 -1.94 4.76
C ARG A 160 -1.48 -2.96 3.63
N ILE A 161 -1.74 -2.51 2.40
CA ILE A 161 -1.81 -3.38 1.22
C ILE A 161 -0.44 -4.03 0.97
N ALA A 162 0.62 -3.22 0.91
CA ALA A 162 1.99 -3.68 0.65
C ALA A 162 2.50 -4.66 1.72
N GLU A 163 2.19 -4.43 3.00
CA GLU A 163 2.53 -5.35 4.09
C GLU A 163 1.80 -6.70 3.95
N ALA A 164 0.53 -6.68 3.58
CA ALA A 164 -0.24 -7.90 3.34
C ALA A 164 0.29 -8.69 2.13
N GLU A 165 0.63 -7.99 1.05
CA GLU A 165 1.26 -8.59 -0.14
C GLU A 165 2.64 -9.17 0.18
N GLY A 166 3.45 -8.44 0.95
CA GLY A 166 4.77 -8.89 1.41
C GLY A 166 4.69 -10.12 2.32
N ALA A 167 3.73 -10.15 3.25
CA ALA A 167 3.48 -11.32 4.10
C ALA A 167 3.04 -12.53 3.28
N TRP A 168 2.13 -12.33 2.32
CA TRP A 168 1.71 -13.37 1.38
C TRP A 168 2.91 -13.90 0.58
N TRP A 169 3.71 -13.02 -0.03
CA TRP A 169 4.90 -13.39 -0.79
C TRP A 169 5.91 -14.19 0.05
N ASN A 170 6.18 -13.73 1.27
CA ASN A 170 7.08 -14.43 2.17
C ASN A 170 6.57 -15.85 2.51
N SER A 171 5.27 -15.98 2.79
CA SER A 171 4.66 -17.26 3.14
C SER A 171 4.54 -18.24 1.96
N GLN A 172 4.22 -17.73 0.76
CA GLN A 172 3.89 -18.55 -0.40
C GLN A 172 5.09 -18.78 -1.33
N VAL A 173 6.12 -17.95 -1.27
CA VAL A 173 7.27 -18.00 -2.18
C VAL A 173 8.58 -18.17 -1.43
N VAL A 174 8.93 -17.24 -0.54
CA VAL A 174 10.25 -17.21 0.11
C VAL A 174 10.45 -18.43 1.03
N LYS A 175 9.54 -18.67 1.99
CA LYS A 175 9.67 -19.80 2.93
C LYS A 175 9.68 -21.17 2.24
N PRO A 176 8.80 -21.46 1.26
CA PRO A 176 8.88 -22.71 0.49
C PRO A 176 10.18 -22.85 -0.30
N ALA A 177 10.68 -21.77 -0.92
CA ALA A 177 11.92 -21.79 -1.68
C ALA A 177 13.14 -22.07 -0.78
N LEU A 178 13.21 -21.44 0.39
CA LEU A 178 14.22 -21.72 1.42
C LEU A 178 14.19 -23.18 1.88
N THR A 179 12.99 -23.72 2.14
CA THR A 179 12.83 -25.13 2.54
C THR A 179 13.30 -26.10 1.44
N ALA A 180 13.13 -25.72 0.18
CA ALA A 180 13.61 -26.46 -0.97
C ALA A 180 15.11 -26.24 -1.28
N GLY A 181 15.83 -25.43 -0.49
CA GLY A 181 17.25 -25.14 -0.67
C GLY A 181 17.57 -24.30 -1.90
N LYS A 182 16.60 -23.49 -2.38
CA LYS A 182 16.80 -22.59 -3.52
C LYS A 182 17.56 -21.33 -3.12
N ASN A 183 18.44 -20.86 -4.01
CA ASN A 183 19.15 -19.60 -3.83
C ASN A 183 18.22 -18.39 -4.03
N VAL A 184 18.60 -17.21 -3.51
CA VAL A 184 17.79 -15.98 -3.56
C VAL A 184 17.37 -15.61 -5.00
N GLY A 185 18.27 -15.79 -5.96
CA GLY A 185 17.99 -15.54 -7.38
C GLY A 185 16.93 -16.48 -7.98
N ASP A 186 16.70 -17.65 -7.39
CA ASP A 186 15.74 -18.66 -7.85
C ASP A 186 14.36 -18.52 -7.18
N TRP A 187 14.21 -17.60 -6.23
CA TRP A 187 12.93 -17.36 -5.55
C TRP A 187 11.92 -16.65 -6.47
N ALA A 188 12.42 -15.87 -7.42
CA ALA A 188 11.63 -15.09 -8.34
C ALA A 188 11.79 -15.60 -9.77
N ASP A 189 10.78 -16.32 -10.26
CA ASP A 189 10.65 -16.55 -11.69
C ASP A 189 10.40 -15.20 -12.39
N ALA A 190 11.42 -14.71 -13.09
CA ALA A 190 11.39 -13.40 -13.73
C ALA A 190 10.29 -13.27 -14.79
N GLU A 191 9.97 -14.37 -15.51
CA GLU A 191 8.89 -14.38 -16.50
C GLU A 191 7.53 -14.30 -15.80
N LEU A 192 7.35 -15.07 -14.73
CA LEU A 192 6.13 -15.00 -13.93
C LEU A 192 5.95 -13.62 -13.30
N ALA A 193 7.01 -13.05 -12.71
CA ALA A 193 6.99 -11.72 -12.11
C ALA A 193 6.66 -10.62 -13.13
N ALA A 194 7.25 -10.68 -14.32
CA ALA A 194 6.97 -9.76 -15.41
C ALA A 194 5.50 -9.84 -15.88
N ARG A 195 4.89 -11.03 -15.82
CA ARG A 195 3.48 -11.23 -16.19
C ARG A 195 2.50 -10.89 -15.06
N SER A 196 2.83 -11.21 -13.82
CA SER A 196 1.94 -11.04 -12.67
C SER A 196 1.86 -9.59 -12.19
N THR A 197 2.96 -8.86 -12.27
CA THR A 197 3.06 -7.45 -11.86
C THR A 197 1.95 -6.55 -12.46
N PRO A 198 1.81 -6.44 -13.80
CA PRO A 198 0.80 -5.57 -14.39
C PRO A 198 -0.63 -6.04 -14.09
N LEU A 199 -0.86 -7.35 -13.93
CA LEU A 199 -2.16 -7.90 -13.56
C LEU A 199 -2.53 -7.57 -12.12
N ALA A 200 -1.56 -7.61 -11.20
CA ALA A 200 -1.76 -7.22 -9.80
C ALA A 200 -2.10 -5.73 -9.70
N GLU A 201 -1.34 -4.87 -10.40
CA GLU A 201 -1.60 -3.42 -10.46
C GLU A 201 -2.99 -3.12 -11.05
N GLN A 202 -3.37 -3.80 -12.14
CA GLN A 202 -4.70 -3.67 -12.73
C GLN A 202 -5.81 -4.11 -11.76
N ALA A 203 -5.59 -5.17 -10.97
CA ALA A 203 -6.55 -5.62 -9.97
C ALA A 203 -6.73 -4.59 -8.85
N VAL A 204 -5.63 -3.99 -8.36
CA VAL A 204 -5.67 -2.90 -7.38
C VAL A 204 -6.45 -1.70 -7.92
N LEU A 205 -6.18 -1.26 -9.15
CA LEU A 205 -6.92 -0.16 -9.78
C LEU A 205 -8.41 -0.48 -9.95
N GLY A 206 -8.75 -1.71 -10.34
CA GLY A 206 -10.15 -2.15 -10.45
C GLY A 206 -10.89 -2.12 -9.12
N LEU A 207 -10.26 -2.62 -8.05
CA LEU A 207 -10.81 -2.57 -6.69
C LEU A 207 -10.94 -1.13 -6.19
N TYR A 208 -9.92 -0.31 -6.42
CA TYR A 208 -9.90 1.10 -6.07
C TYR A 208 -11.05 1.87 -6.74
N HIS A 209 -11.22 1.74 -8.05
CA HIS A 209 -12.33 2.37 -8.78
C HIS A 209 -13.70 1.90 -8.29
N ALA A 210 -13.84 0.61 -7.96
CA ALA A 210 -15.09 0.09 -7.40
C ALA A 210 -15.42 0.72 -6.02
N GLN A 211 -14.42 0.91 -5.17
CA GLN A 211 -14.59 1.61 -3.88
C GLN A 211 -14.89 3.10 -4.07
N GLN A 212 -14.22 3.77 -5.00
CA GLN A 212 -14.50 5.16 -5.35
C GLN A 212 -15.93 5.34 -5.85
N ALA A 213 -16.37 4.52 -6.80
CA ALA A 213 -17.73 4.57 -7.32
C ALA A 213 -18.77 4.42 -6.20
N ARG A 214 -18.51 3.52 -5.23
CA ARG A 214 -19.37 3.33 -4.06
C ARG A 214 -19.39 4.56 -3.15
N ALA A 215 -18.23 5.15 -2.87
CA ALA A 215 -18.11 6.33 -2.01
C ALA A 215 -18.74 7.57 -2.66
N TRP A 216 -18.41 7.84 -3.92
CA TRP A 216 -18.94 8.99 -4.66
C TRP A 216 -20.44 8.92 -4.86
N THR A 217 -21.00 7.73 -5.11
CA THR A 217 -22.46 7.57 -5.20
C THR A 217 -23.15 8.01 -3.92
N ALA A 218 -22.59 7.74 -2.74
CA ALA A 218 -23.15 8.21 -1.48
C ALA A 218 -23.12 9.73 -1.36
N ASN A 219 -21.97 10.35 -1.66
CA ASN A 219 -21.81 11.81 -1.64
C ASN A 219 -22.75 12.50 -2.63
N PHE A 220 -22.93 11.94 -3.84
CA PHE A 220 -23.85 12.50 -4.83
C PHE A 220 -25.31 12.40 -4.40
N ILE A 221 -25.71 11.31 -3.75
CA ILE A 221 -27.07 11.17 -3.22
C ILE A 221 -27.33 12.24 -2.15
N GLU A 222 -26.41 12.40 -1.19
CA GLU A 222 -26.53 13.41 -0.12
C GLU A 222 -26.58 14.85 -0.68
N ALA A 223 -25.73 15.16 -1.66
CA ALA A 223 -25.76 16.44 -2.34
C ALA A 223 -27.09 16.68 -3.10
N PHE A 224 -27.60 15.66 -3.79
CA PHE A 224 -28.88 15.75 -4.50
C PHE A 224 -30.05 15.92 -3.55
N GLU A 225 -30.07 15.19 -2.43
CA GLU A 225 -31.10 15.33 -1.38
C GLU A 225 -31.12 16.76 -0.82
N THR A 226 -29.94 17.33 -0.57
CA THR A 226 -29.80 18.73 -0.11
C THR A 226 -30.37 19.71 -1.13
N LEU A 227 -29.94 19.61 -2.40
CA LEU A 227 -30.42 20.50 -3.47
C LEU A 227 -31.93 20.36 -3.72
N MET A 228 -32.47 19.16 -3.63
CA MET A 228 -33.90 18.89 -3.82
C MET A 228 -34.75 19.40 -2.65
N ALA A 229 -34.21 19.36 -1.44
CA ALA A 229 -34.84 19.94 -0.26
C ALA A 229 -34.86 21.48 -0.35
N GLU A 230 -33.75 22.11 -0.74
CA GLU A 230 -33.66 23.56 -0.96
C GLU A 230 -34.61 24.03 -2.08
N ALA A 231 -34.74 23.24 -3.14
CA ALA A 231 -35.68 23.52 -4.24
C ALA A 231 -37.15 23.22 -3.89
N GLY A 232 -37.43 22.67 -2.71
CA GLY A 232 -38.78 22.31 -2.25
C GLY A 232 -39.40 21.14 -3.03
N ILE A 233 -38.61 20.36 -3.76
CA ILE A 233 -39.07 19.26 -4.63
C ILE A 233 -39.19 17.94 -3.83
N HIS A 234 -38.46 17.80 -2.72
CA HIS A 234 -38.49 16.60 -1.89
C HIS A 234 -38.47 16.93 -0.39
N SER A 235 -39.34 16.29 0.40
CA SER A 235 -39.22 16.32 1.87
C SER A 235 -38.28 15.20 2.30
N MET A 236 -37.22 15.51 3.07
CA MET A 236 -36.16 14.56 3.48
C MET A 236 -36.64 13.33 4.29
N LEU A 237 -37.95 13.15 4.53
CA LEU A 237 -38.48 12.20 5.51
C LEU A 237 -39.76 11.46 5.07
N GLU A 238 -40.02 11.25 3.77
CA GLU A 238 -41.13 10.34 3.41
C GLU A 238 -40.86 8.89 3.87
N ARG A 239 -39.58 8.49 3.98
CA ARG A 239 -39.16 7.18 4.51
C ARG A 239 -37.85 7.29 5.29
N PRO A 240 -37.88 7.30 6.63
CA PRO A 240 -36.65 7.33 7.42
C PRO A 240 -35.82 6.05 7.17
N PRO A 241 -34.48 6.16 7.06
CA PRO A 241 -33.61 5.00 6.93
C PRO A 241 -33.67 4.15 8.20
N ALA A 242 -33.27 2.89 8.07
CA ALA A 242 -33.17 1.97 9.20
C ALA A 242 -31.72 1.76 9.59
N ILE A 243 -31.43 1.98 10.87
CA ILE A 243 -30.15 1.65 11.49
C ILE A 243 -30.32 0.34 12.26
N CYS A 244 -29.47 -0.63 11.98
CA CYS A 244 -29.43 -1.91 12.69
C CYS A 244 -28.08 -2.03 13.39
N PHE A 245 -28.12 -2.32 14.69
CA PHE A 245 -26.94 -2.73 15.44
C PHE A 245 -26.98 -4.23 15.63
N LEU A 246 -25.87 -4.90 15.35
CA LEU A 246 -25.72 -6.33 15.58
C LEU A 246 -24.49 -6.54 16.46
N ASP A 247 -24.65 -7.33 17.51
CA ASP A 247 -23.69 -7.48 18.60
C ASP A 247 -23.60 -8.95 19.03
N ILE A 248 -22.42 -9.39 19.49
CA ILE A 248 -22.22 -10.76 19.99
C ILE A 248 -22.38 -10.76 21.51
N THR A 249 -23.48 -11.34 21.98
CA THR A 249 -23.67 -11.52 23.42
C THR A 249 -22.60 -12.44 24.02
N GLY A 250 -21.82 -11.91 24.97
CA GLY A 250 -20.84 -12.68 25.75
C GLY A 250 -19.42 -12.69 25.20
N TYR A 251 -19.11 -11.89 24.17
CA TYR A 251 -17.78 -11.85 23.55
C TYR A 251 -16.64 -11.54 24.54
N SER A 252 -16.87 -10.66 25.52
CA SER A 252 -15.87 -10.33 26.55
C SER A 252 -15.49 -11.51 27.46
N ARG A 253 -16.36 -12.53 27.56
CA ARG A 253 -16.07 -13.77 28.28
C ARG A 253 -15.31 -14.77 27.40
N LEU A 254 -15.58 -14.75 26.09
CA LEU A 254 -14.93 -15.61 25.10
C LEU A 254 -13.46 -15.23 24.90
N THR A 255 -13.13 -13.94 24.88
CA THR A 255 -11.73 -13.45 24.89
C THR A 255 -10.97 -13.86 26.15
N GLN A 256 -11.64 -13.90 27.30
CA GLN A 256 -11.03 -14.31 28.58
C GLN A 256 -10.82 -15.83 28.71
N GLU A 257 -11.72 -16.65 28.15
CA GLU A 257 -11.67 -18.11 28.28
C GLU A 257 -10.88 -18.81 27.16
N TYR A 258 -10.86 -18.26 25.93
CA TYR A 258 -10.29 -18.94 24.74
C TYR A 258 -9.10 -18.21 24.09
N GLY A 259 -8.72 -17.03 24.59
CA GLY A 259 -7.56 -16.27 24.13
C GLY A 259 -7.81 -15.41 22.88
N ASP A 260 -6.86 -14.51 22.59
CA ASP A 260 -6.99 -13.46 21.56
C ASP A 260 -7.14 -14.00 20.13
N GLU A 261 -6.49 -15.13 19.83
CA GLU A 261 -6.50 -15.74 18.49
C GLU A 261 -7.88 -16.30 18.12
N ALA A 262 -8.52 -17.03 19.04
CA ALA A 262 -9.87 -17.54 18.84
C ALA A 262 -10.92 -16.42 18.72
N ALA A 263 -10.73 -15.33 19.46
CA ALA A 263 -11.58 -14.15 19.36
C ALA A 263 -11.42 -13.44 18.01
N ALA A 264 -10.18 -13.30 17.51
CA ALA A 264 -9.90 -12.69 16.21
C ALA A 264 -10.54 -13.49 15.05
N ASP A 265 -10.47 -14.82 15.08
CA ASP A 265 -11.09 -15.68 14.07
C ASP A 265 -12.63 -15.59 14.06
N LEU A 266 -13.23 -15.50 15.26
CA LEU A 266 -14.66 -15.28 15.41
C LEU A 266 -15.08 -13.92 14.85
N ALA A 267 -14.34 -12.85 15.17
CA ALA A 267 -14.58 -11.52 14.65
C ALA A 267 -14.42 -11.45 13.11
N ALA A 268 -13.41 -12.11 12.54
CA ALA A 268 -13.21 -12.19 11.10
C ALA A 268 -14.36 -12.95 10.40
N THR A 269 -14.87 -14.00 11.02
CA THR A 269 -16.01 -14.77 10.51
C THR A 269 -17.31 -13.98 10.57
N MET A 270 -17.55 -13.28 11.70
CA MET A 270 -18.66 -12.35 11.85
C MET A 270 -18.60 -11.24 10.81
N ALA A 271 -17.44 -10.61 10.61
CA ALA A 271 -17.24 -9.55 9.62
C ALA A 271 -17.66 -9.99 8.21
N ARG A 272 -17.25 -11.19 7.79
CA ARG A 272 -17.65 -11.75 6.49
C ARG A 272 -19.14 -12.05 6.39
N LEU A 273 -19.77 -12.56 7.45
CA LEU A 273 -21.20 -12.88 7.46
C LEU A 273 -22.05 -11.61 7.43
N VAL A 274 -21.71 -10.63 8.28
CA VAL A 274 -22.37 -9.34 8.34
C VAL A 274 -22.24 -8.60 7.02
N GLN A 275 -21.04 -8.56 6.44
CA GLN A 275 -20.82 -7.89 5.15
C GLN A 275 -21.72 -8.51 4.07
N ARG A 276 -21.76 -9.85 3.97
CA ARG A 276 -22.57 -10.56 2.97
C ARG A 276 -24.07 -10.36 3.20
N GLY A 277 -24.54 -10.56 4.43
CA GLY A 277 -25.94 -10.42 4.80
C GLY A 277 -26.46 -8.99 4.59
N ALA A 278 -25.70 -7.99 5.05
CA ALA A 278 -26.06 -6.59 4.85
C ALA A 278 -26.13 -6.24 3.36
N VAL A 279 -25.08 -6.53 2.58
CA VAL A 279 -25.03 -6.17 1.15
C VAL A 279 -26.14 -6.86 0.35
N ARG A 280 -26.46 -8.13 0.64
CA ARG A 280 -27.54 -8.88 -0.03
C ARG A 280 -28.90 -8.18 0.06
N HIS A 281 -29.15 -7.49 1.16
CA HIS A 281 -30.40 -6.77 1.41
C HIS A 281 -30.26 -5.25 1.21
N GLY A 282 -29.21 -4.79 0.52
CA GLY A 282 -28.98 -3.37 0.24
C GLY A 282 -28.52 -2.55 1.45
N GLY A 283 -28.08 -3.21 2.51
CA GLY A 283 -27.47 -2.60 3.69
C GLY A 283 -25.99 -2.33 3.55
N LYS A 284 -25.48 -1.41 4.36
CA LYS A 284 -24.09 -0.99 4.40
C LYS A 284 -23.58 -1.04 5.85
N PRO A 285 -22.53 -1.82 6.15
CA PRO A 285 -21.78 -1.64 7.39
C PRO A 285 -21.13 -0.27 7.39
N ILE A 286 -21.36 0.50 8.45
CA ILE A 286 -20.90 1.88 8.61
C ILE A 286 -19.66 1.91 9.50
N LYS A 287 -19.73 1.27 10.67
CA LYS A 287 -18.60 1.18 11.59
C LYS A 287 -18.68 -0.07 12.46
N TRP A 288 -17.51 -0.58 12.79
CA TRP A 288 -17.31 -1.63 13.78
C TRP A 288 -17.13 -1.00 15.17
N LEU A 289 -17.71 -1.63 16.19
CA LEU A 289 -17.78 -1.17 17.57
C LEU A 289 -17.30 -2.32 18.46
N GLY A 290 -16.01 -2.65 18.37
CA GLY A 290 -15.49 -3.87 18.99
C GLY A 290 -16.04 -5.11 18.29
N ASP A 291 -16.82 -5.90 19.01
CA ASP A 291 -17.56 -7.08 18.57
C ASP A 291 -18.96 -6.77 18.03
N GLY A 292 -19.35 -5.50 18.02
CA GLY A 292 -20.57 -5.01 17.40
C GLY A 292 -20.36 -4.34 16.05
N VAL A 293 -21.43 -4.19 15.28
CA VAL A 293 -21.44 -3.48 13.98
C VAL A 293 -22.70 -2.63 13.82
N MET A 294 -22.50 -1.41 13.34
CA MET A 294 -23.57 -0.51 12.92
C MET A 294 -23.81 -0.66 11.42
N LEU A 295 -25.04 -0.95 11.05
CA LEU A 295 -25.49 -1.12 9.66
C LEU A 295 -26.53 -0.05 9.31
N HIS A 296 -26.45 0.46 8.09
CA HIS A 296 -27.42 1.39 7.52
C HIS A 296 -28.18 0.73 6.37
N PHE A 297 -29.51 0.89 6.35
CA PHE A 297 -30.39 0.46 5.27
C PHE A 297 -31.30 1.61 4.85
N ARG A 298 -31.59 1.68 3.55
CA ARG A 298 -32.52 2.68 3.00
C ARG A 298 -33.97 2.47 3.47
N ASP A 299 -34.37 1.22 3.70
CA ASP A 299 -35.72 0.84 4.10
C ASP A 299 -35.68 -0.13 5.31
N PRO A 300 -36.66 -0.07 6.23
CA PRO A 300 -36.70 -0.94 7.41
C PRO A 300 -36.97 -2.41 7.09
N GLY A 301 -37.72 -2.71 6.03
CA GLY A 301 -38.04 -4.10 5.65
C GLY A 301 -36.80 -4.94 5.32
N PRO A 302 -35.92 -4.49 4.41
CA PRO A 302 -34.63 -5.12 4.16
C PRO A 302 -33.73 -5.20 5.39
N ALA A 303 -33.74 -4.18 6.27
CA ALA A 303 -32.96 -4.20 7.51
C ALA A 303 -33.36 -5.37 8.43
N VAL A 304 -34.67 -5.58 8.63
CA VAL A 304 -35.18 -6.70 9.43
C VAL A 304 -34.83 -8.04 8.79
N ARG A 305 -34.97 -8.19 7.47
CA ARG A 305 -34.60 -9.43 6.77
C ARG A 305 -33.12 -9.75 6.90
N ALA A 306 -32.27 -8.74 6.74
CA ALA A 306 -30.83 -8.89 6.92
C ALA A 306 -30.50 -9.31 8.35
N ALA A 307 -31.08 -8.65 9.35
CA ALA A 307 -30.88 -8.96 10.77
C ALA A 307 -31.24 -10.42 11.07
N LEU A 308 -32.40 -10.89 10.61
CA LEU A 308 -32.85 -12.27 10.81
C LEU A 308 -31.94 -13.30 10.12
N GLU A 309 -31.49 -13.02 8.89
CA GLU A 309 -30.56 -13.90 8.17
C GLU A 309 -29.20 -13.96 8.88
N MET A 310 -28.65 -12.81 9.28
CA MET A 310 -27.36 -12.75 9.98
C MET A 310 -27.41 -13.47 11.33
N VAL A 311 -28.48 -13.31 12.13
CA VAL A 311 -28.66 -14.04 13.39
C VAL A 311 -28.77 -15.54 13.14
N SER A 312 -29.52 -15.97 12.12
CA SER A 312 -29.64 -17.38 11.76
C SER A 312 -28.31 -17.99 11.32
N ASP A 313 -27.55 -17.29 10.48
CA ASP A 313 -26.28 -17.80 9.96
C ASP A 313 -25.19 -17.80 11.02
N LEU A 314 -25.13 -16.78 11.89
CA LEU A 314 -24.24 -16.78 13.05
C LEU A 314 -24.59 -17.89 14.05
N GLY A 315 -25.88 -18.13 14.29
CA GLY A 315 -26.34 -19.23 15.15
C GLY A 315 -25.99 -20.63 14.62
N ARG A 316 -25.79 -20.77 13.31
CA ARG A 316 -25.29 -22.02 12.70
C ARG A 316 -23.79 -22.18 12.88
N VAL A 317 -23.03 -21.09 12.87
CA VAL A 317 -21.57 -21.14 13.05
C VAL A 317 -21.19 -21.35 14.52
N SER A 318 -21.93 -20.79 15.46
CA SER A 318 -21.68 -20.95 16.91
C SER A 318 -22.03 -22.34 17.46
N GLN A 319 -22.75 -23.19 16.71
CA GLN A 319 -22.99 -24.59 17.09
C GLN A 319 -21.82 -25.53 16.78
N PHE A 320 -20.80 -25.05 16.05
CA PHE A 320 -19.60 -25.82 15.66
C PHE A 320 -18.31 -25.29 16.31
N ALA A 321 -18.41 -24.34 17.24
CA ALA A 321 -17.30 -23.81 18.04
C ALA A 321 -17.39 -24.31 19.48
#